data_AF-A0A3D4NM48-F1
#
_entry.id   AF-A0A3D4NM48-F1
#
_cell.length_a   1.000
_cell.length_b   1.000
_cell.length_c   1.000
_cell.angle_alpha   90.00
_cell.angle_beta   90.00
_cell.angle_gamma   90.00
#
_symmetry.space_group_name_H-M   'P 1'
#
loop_
_entity.id
_entity.type
_entity.pdbx_description
1 polymer ?
#
loop_
_entity_poly.entity_id
_entity_poly.type
_entity_poly.pdbx_seq_one_letter_code
_entity_poly.pdbx_strand_id
1 'polypeptide(L)'
;AAWIAVRSIASAVSKLRQADPMAIRQLEISDQLPLDGFKGRKLSYRPWNGQLRQPIPIVQPRALVSTSPQDGFLHPFNEMDSLGYDKPEVSCRFP
;
A
#
# COMPACT_ATOMS: atom_id res chain seq x y z
N ALA A 1 -2.60 -1.18 -11.64
CA ALA A 1 -1.64 -1.94 -10.81
C ALA A 1 -0.22 -1.90 -11.38
N ALA A 2 -0.01 -2.16 -12.67
CA ALA A 2 1.33 -2.19 -13.27
C ALA A 2 2.15 -0.89 -13.05
N TRP A 3 1.54 0.28 -13.26
CA TRP A 3 2.26 1.56 -13.09
C TRP A 3 2.81 1.77 -11.68
N ILE A 4 2.02 1.49 -10.64
CA ILE A 4 2.47 1.69 -9.26
C ILE A 4 3.58 0.71 -8.87
N ALA A 5 3.58 -0.52 -9.43
CA ALA A 5 4.65 -1.50 -9.20
C ALA A 5 5.99 -1.03 -9.78
N VAL A 6 5.99 -0.49 -11.01
CA VAL A 6 7.22 0.08 -11.59
C VAL A 6 7.65 1.32 -10.82
N ARG A 7 6.69 2.16 -10.41
CA ARG A 7 6.96 3.37 -9.63
C ARG A 7 7.55 3.04 -8.25
N SER A 8 7.08 2.00 -7.56
CA SER A 8 7.61 1.62 -6.24
C SER A 8 9.08 1.26 -6.31
N ILE A 9 9.45 0.40 -7.27
CA ILE A 9 10.83 -0.03 -7.51
C ILE A 9 11.69 1.18 -7.89
N ALA A 10 11.24 2.01 -8.83
CA ALA A 10 11.98 3.19 -9.26
C ALA A 10 12.20 4.19 -8.11
N SER A 11 11.18 4.39 -7.27
CA SER A 11 11.26 5.24 -6.08
C SER A 11 12.24 4.68 -5.04
N ALA A 12 12.23 3.37 -4.80
CA ALA A 12 13.15 2.70 -3.89
C ALA A 12 14.60 2.79 -4.38
N VAL A 13 14.85 2.47 -5.66
CA VAL A 13 16.17 2.58 -6.30
C VAL A 13 16.69 4.02 -6.23
N SER A 14 15.84 5.00 -6.52
CA SER A 14 16.21 6.43 -6.46
C SER A 14 16.60 6.86 -5.05
N LYS A 15 15.89 6.37 -4.03
CA LYS A 15 16.17 6.69 -2.63
C LYS A 15 17.43 6.00 -2.11
N LEU A 16 17.63 4.73 -2.46
CA LEU A 16 18.78 3.94 -2.02
C LEU A 16 20.07 4.24 -2.80
N ARG A 17 19.93 4.78 -4.02
CA ARG A 17 21.04 4.96 -4.98
C ARG A 17 21.75 3.65 -5.34
N GLN A 18 21.04 2.54 -5.29
CA GLN A 18 21.52 1.21 -5.66
C GLN A 18 20.35 0.31 -6.08
N ALA A 19 20.67 -0.81 -6.74
CA ALA A 19 19.69 -1.75 -7.29
C ALA A 19 19.70 -3.12 -6.58
N ASP A 20 20.14 -3.19 -5.33
CA ASP A 20 20.12 -4.43 -4.55
C ASP A 20 18.67 -4.86 -4.22
N PRO A 21 18.21 -6.05 -4.65
CA PRO A 21 16.83 -6.47 -4.47
C PRO A 21 16.38 -6.55 -3.01
N MET A 22 17.26 -6.94 -2.10
CA MET A 22 16.93 -7.08 -0.68
C MET A 22 16.77 -5.72 -0.02
N ALA A 23 17.68 -4.78 -0.29
CA ALA A 23 17.57 -3.41 0.18
C ALA A 23 16.31 -2.72 -0.36
N ILE A 24 15.97 -2.94 -1.64
CA ILE A 24 14.74 -2.42 -2.25
C ILE A 24 13.51 -2.97 -1.51
N ARG A 25 13.40 -4.30 -1.37
CA ARG A 25 12.27 -4.93 -0.67
C ARG A 25 12.14 -4.39 0.75
N GLN A 26 13.25 -4.33 1.49
CA GLN A 26 13.28 -3.85 2.86
C GLN A 26 12.80 -2.39 2.98
N LEU A 27 13.17 -1.53 2.03
CA LEU A 27 12.70 -0.16 1.98
C LEU A 27 11.22 -0.07 1.59
N GLU A 28 10.77 -0.84 0.60
CA GLU A 28 9.39 -0.83 0.11
C GLU A 28 8.36 -1.22 1.18
N ILE A 29 8.67 -2.20 2.02
CA ILE A 29 7.77 -2.64 3.11
C ILE A 29 7.91 -1.82 4.40
N SER A 30 8.86 -0.89 4.43
CA SER A 30 9.04 0.03 5.56
C SER A 30 8.12 1.26 5.46
N ASP A 31 7.93 1.94 6.58
CA ASP A 31 7.20 3.21 6.61
C ASP A 31 8.02 4.39 6.02
N GLN A 32 9.24 4.13 5.54
CA GLN A 32 10.15 5.15 5.04
C GLN A 32 9.93 5.47 3.54
N LEU A 33 9.11 4.71 2.82
CA LEU A 33 8.85 4.94 1.39
C LEU A 33 7.36 5.14 1.11
N PRO A 34 6.76 6.30 1.47
CA PRO A 34 5.42 6.62 1.02
C PRO A 34 5.41 6.74 -0.51
N LEU A 35 4.37 6.18 -1.15
CA LEU A 35 4.21 6.18 -2.59
C LEU A 35 3.06 7.08 -3.03
N ASP A 36 3.32 7.94 -4.01
CA ASP A 36 2.29 8.76 -4.64
C ASP A 36 1.60 7.97 -5.75
N GLY A 37 0.38 7.52 -5.48
CA GLY A 37 -0.45 6.79 -6.43
C GLY A 37 -1.55 7.61 -7.11
N PHE A 38 -1.59 8.93 -6.87
CA PHE A 38 -2.65 9.84 -7.33
C PHE A 38 -4.07 9.42 -6.91
N LYS A 39 -4.19 8.87 -5.69
CA LYS A 39 -5.48 8.41 -5.12
C LYS A 39 -5.95 9.22 -3.92
N GLY A 40 -5.47 10.45 -3.77
CA GLY A 40 -5.83 11.34 -2.64
C GLY A 40 -5.17 10.99 -1.30
N ARG A 41 -4.61 9.79 -1.14
CA ARG A 41 -3.83 9.37 0.03
C ARG A 41 -2.48 8.80 -0.40
N LYS A 42 -1.48 8.93 0.47
CA LYS A 42 -0.19 8.23 0.31
C LYS A 42 -0.43 6.72 0.37
N LEU A 43 0.19 5.99 -0.54
CA LEU A 43 0.16 4.54 -0.56
C LEU A 43 1.39 3.99 0.18
N SER A 44 1.28 2.77 0.71
CA SER A 44 2.39 2.04 1.32
C SER A 44 2.14 0.55 1.27
N TYR A 45 3.13 -0.27 1.58
CA TYR A 45 2.96 -1.72 1.64
C TYR A 45 2.81 -2.19 3.10
N ARG A 46 1.99 -3.23 3.30
CA ARG A 46 1.86 -3.90 4.60
C ARG A 46 3.11 -4.74 4.88
N PRO A 47 3.72 -4.61 6.07
CA PRO A 47 4.93 -5.38 6.38
C PRO A 47 4.69 -6.88 6.59
N TRP A 48 3.44 -7.32 6.85
CA TRP A 48 3.14 -8.74 7.15
C TRP A 48 2.72 -9.58 5.93
N ASN A 49 2.31 -8.95 4.83
CA ASN A 49 1.86 -9.68 3.63
C ASN A 49 2.24 -8.99 2.31
N GLY A 50 2.97 -7.87 2.35
CA GLY A 50 3.40 -7.13 1.16
C GLY A 50 2.26 -6.51 0.34
N GLN A 51 1.04 -6.48 0.86
CA GLN A 51 -0.10 -5.93 0.13
C GLN A 51 -0.04 -4.40 0.12
N LEU A 52 -0.34 -3.80 -1.05
CA LEU A 52 -0.44 -2.36 -1.21
C LEU A 52 -1.67 -1.82 -0.47
N ARG A 53 -1.45 -0.92 0.48
CA ARG A 53 -2.47 -0.07 1.08
C ARG A 53 -2.86 1.01 0.09
N GLN A 54 -4.08 0.94 -0.40
CA GLN A 54 -4.65 1.93 -1.30
C GLN A 54 -6.15 2.06 -1.08
N PRO A 55 -6.71 3.26 -1.27
CA PRO A 55 -8.16 3.40 -1.28
C PRO A 55 -8.75 2.74 -2.52
N ILE A 56 -9.95 2.19 -2.34
CA ILE A 56 -10.70 1.48 -3.39
C ILE A 56 -11.96 2.28 -3.72
N PRO A 57 -12.11 2.80 -4.94
CA PRO A 57 -13.30 3.54 -5.33
C PRO A 57 -14.50 2.61 -5.46
N ILE A 58 -15.60 2.96 -4.80
CA ILE A 58 -16.91 2.33 -4.95
C ILE A 58 -17.67 3.16 -5.99
N VAL A 59 -17.95 2.55 -7.14
CA VAL A 59 -18.49 3.24 -8.30
C VAL A 59 -19.81 2.62 -8.74
N GLN A 60 -20.68 3.47 -9.27
CA GLN A 60 -21.81 3.05 -10.11
C GLN A 60 -21.50 3.43 -11.57
N PRO A 61 -22.26 2.98 -12.58
CA PRO A 61 -21.91 3.16 -13.99
C PRO A 61 -21.64 4.62 -14.44
N ARG A 62 -22.17 5.61 -13.71
CA ARG A 62 -22.05 7.03 -14.08
C ARG A 62 -21.50 7.94 -12.98
N ALA A 63 -21.06 7.40 -11.85
CA ALA A 63 -20.56 8.21 -10.74
C ALA A 63 -19.67 7.43 -9.77
N LEU A 64 -18.72 8.14 -9.16
CA LEU A 64 -18.08 7.71 -7.92
C LEU A 64 -19.07 7.88 -6.78
N VAL A 65 -19.33 6.81 -6.03
CA VAL A 65 -20.22 6.84 -4.86
C VAL A 65 -19.43 7.19 -3.62
N SER A 66 -18.30 6.50 -3.40
CA SER A 66 -17.41 6.74 -2.27
C SER A 66 -16.05 6.10 -2.51
N THR A 67 -15.11 6.28 -1.57
CA THR A 67 -13.82 5.59 -1.54
C THR A 67 -13.69 4.84 -0.23
N SER A 68 -13.39 3.54 -0.31
CA SER A 68 -13.14 2.69 0.85
C SER A 68 -11.66 2.77 1.28
N PRO A 69 -11.36 2.75 2.59
CA PRO A 69 -12.33 2.89 3.67
C PRO A 69 -12.87 4.32 3.72
N GLN A 70 -14.17 4.45 4.00
CA GLN A 70 -14.82 5.76 4.18
C GLN A 70 -14.33 6.41 5.47
N ASP A 71 -14.44 7.74 5.55
CA ASP A 71 -14.08 8.47 6.76
C ASP A 71 -14.87 7.95 7.96
N GLY A 72 -14.16 7.72 9.07
CA GLY A 72 -14.74 7.14 10.30
C GLY A 72 -14.63 5.62 10.41
N PHE A 73 -14.17 4.90 9.37
CA PHE A 73 -13.81 3.48 9.51
C PHE A 73 -12.49 3.35 10.28
N LEU A 74 -12.58 2.87 11.52
CA LEU A 74 -11.42 2.80 12.41
C LEU A 74 -10.65 1.49 12.23
N HIS A 75 -9.34 1.59 12.31
CA HIS A 75 -8.43 0.46 12.47
C HIS A 75 -7.30 0.87 13.43
N PRO A 76 -6.80 -0.01 14.31
CA PRO A 76 -5.87 0.39 15.38
C PRO A 76 -4.56 1.05 14.90
N PHE A 77 -4.10 0.71 13.69
CA PHE A 77 -2.80 1.18 13.17
C PHE A 77 -2.91 2.04 11.92
N ASN A 78 -3.81 1.68 11.01
CA ASN A 78 -4.00 2.34 9.73
C ASN A 78 -5.36 1.94 9.17
N GLU A 79 -6.23 2.90 8.88
CA GLU A 79 -7.59 2.64 8.38
C GLU A 79 -7.61 1.75 7.14
N MET A 80 -6.61 1.87 6.25
CA MET A 80 -6.52 1.04 5.03
C MET A 80 -6.21 -0.43 5.33
N ASP A 81 -5.91 -0.78 6.58
CA ASP A 81 -5.76 -2.17 7.02
C ASP A 81 -7.10 -2.87 7.28
N SER A 82 -8.20 -2.12 7.32
CA SER A 82 -9.57 -2.67 7.28
C SER A 82 -9.93 -3.37 5.96
N LEU A 83 -9.12 -3.19 4.91
CA LEU A 83 -9.36 -3.77 3.59
C LEU A 83 -8.64 -5.13 3.45
N GLY A 84 -9.37 -6.24 3.46
CA GLY A 84 -8.77 -7.59 3.37
C GLY A 84 -8.22 -8.08 4.70
N TYR A 85 -7.42 -9.16 4.69
CA TYR A 85 -6.95 -9.81 5.92
C TYR A 85 -5.99 -8.92 6.72
N ASP A 86 -6.34 -8.70 7.99
CA ASP A 86 -5.51 -7.97 8.94
C ASP A 86 -4.37 -8.86 9.46
N LYS A 87 -3.36 -8.23 10.08
CA LYS A 87 -2.17 -8.87 10.65
C LYS A 87 -2.47 -10.08 11.56
N PRO A 88 -3.45 -10.08 12.49
CA PRO A 88 -3.72 -11.23 13.35
C PRO A 88 -4.37 -12.39 12.61
N GLU A 89 -4.95 -12.17 11.43
CA GLU A 89 -5.60 -13.20 10.62
C GLU A 89 -4.63 -13.93 9.70
N VAL A 90 -3.44 -13.34 9.46
CA VAL A 90 -2.41 -13.92 8.58
C VAL A 90 -1.47 -14.82 9.40
N SER A 91 -1.55 -16.13 9.16
CA SER A 91 -0.71 -17.14 9.83
C SER A 91 0.60 -17.46 9.09
N CYS A 92 0.69 -17.12 7.80
CA CYS A 92 1.89 -17.33 6.99
C CYS A 92 2.91 -16.18 7.21
N ARG A 93 4.20 -16.51 7.27
CA ARG A 93 5.26 -15.49 7.28
C ARG A 93 5.56 -15.05 5.86
N PHE A 94 5.30 -13.79 5.56
CA PHE A 94 5.79 -13.14 4.35
C PHE A 94 7.31 -12.99 4.45
N PRO A 95 8.07 -13.45 3.44
CA PRO A 95 9.54 -13.45 3.48
C PRO A 95 10.17 -12.07 3.35
#